data_AF-A0ABD0JMY6-F1
#
_entry.id   AF-A0ABD0JMY6-F1
#
_cell.length_a   1.000
_cell.length_b   1.000
_cell.length_c   1.000
_cell.angle_alpha   90.00
_cell.angle_beta   90.00
_cell.angle_gamma   90.00
#
_symmetry.space_group_name_H-M   'P 1'
#
loop_
_entity.id
_entity.type
_entity.pdbx_description
1 polymer ?
#
loop_
_entity_poly.entity_id
_entity_poly.type
_entity_poly.pdbx_seq_one_letter_code
_entity_poly.pdbx_strand_id
1 'polypeptide(L)'
;MTTVTTREQAKQYLASHRIPQMFESLLSCLMMERPEDPVSFIEDKMSQIKQIGVKNVNWETFVISMHPYRDPVRRQYVRDGSKYDKEYEAEEQLVKDAQEQKAEQSKGDDYKPDVFELTEPSS
;
A
#
# COMPACT_ATOMS: atom_id res chain seq x y z
N MET A 1 36.70 -13.21 -28.03
CA MET A 1 36.12 -12.38 -26.95
C MET A 1 34.66 -12.06 -27.29
N THR A 2 33.69 -12.82 -26.79
CA THR A 2 32.25 -12.63 -27.12
C THR A 2 31.29 -12.93 -25.95
N THR A 3 31.76 -12.96 -24.70
CA THR A 3 30.93 -13.32 -23.53
C THR A 3 30.34 -12.13 -22.78
N VAL A 4 30.75 -10.89 -23.11
CA VAL A 4 30.32 -9.66 -22.44
C VAL A 4 28.98 -9.14 -22.99
N THR A 5 28.52 -9.64 -24.14
CA THR A 5 27.23 -9.22 -24.70
C THR A 5 26.07 -9.97 -24.05
N THR A 6 26.23 -11.25 -23.71
CA THR A 6 25.16 -12.12 -23.20
C THR A 6 24.79 -11.83 -21.75
N ARG A 7 25.76 -11.57 -20.87
CA ARG A 7 25.50 -11.33 -19.45
C ARG A 7 24.81 -9.98 -19.22
N GLU A 8 25.23 -8.95 -19.93
CA GLU A 8 24.68 -7.60 -19.85
C GLU A 8 23.26 -7.56 -20.46
N GLN A 9 23.02 -8.30 -21.55
CA GLN A 9 21.67 -8.54 -22.08
C GLN A 9 20.77 -9.27 -21.08
N ALA A 10 21.28 -10.31 -20.41
CA ALA A 10 20.53 -11.03 -19.38
C ALA A 10 20.16 -10.11 -18.21
N LYS A 11 21.08 -9.24 -17.76
CA LYS A 11 20.79 -8.23 -16.73
C LYS A 11 19.72 -7.24 -17.17
N GLN A 12 19.78 -6.76 -18.42
CA GLN A 12 18.75 -5.89 -18.98
C GLN A 12 17.40 -6.58 -19.04
N TYR A 13 17.35 -7.85 -19.45
CA TYR A 13 16.13 -8.64 -19.47
C TYR A 13 15.52 -8.79 -18.06
N LEU A 14 16.34 -9.11 -17.06
CA LEU A 14 15.88 -9.22 -15.68
C LEU A 14 15.32 -7.89 -15.15
N ALA A 15 16.01 -6.77 -15.45
CA ALA A 15 15.60 -5.44 -15.02
C ALA A 15 14.35 -4.94 -15.74
N SER A 16 14.25 -5.12 -17.06
CA SER A 16 13.11 -4.65 -17.87
C SER A 16 11.83 -5.40 -17.55
N HIS A 17 11.94 -6.69 -17.25
CA HIS A 17 10.81 -7.52 -16.85
C HIS A 17 10.57 -7.51 -15.32
N ARG A 18 11.38 -6.77 -14.55
CA ARG A 18 11.33 -6.71 -13.08
C ARG A 18 11.28 -8.09 -12.41
N ILE A 19 11.96 -9.06 -13.00
CA ILE A 19 11.94 -10.46 -12.56
C ILE A 19 12.39 -10.60 -11.10
N PRO A 20 13.51 -9.99 -10.66
CA PRO A 20 13.93 -10.08 -9.26
C PRO A 20 12.87 -9.54 -8.28
N GLN A 21 12.30 -8.37 -8.58
CA GLN A 21 11.29 -7.72 -7.73
C GLN A 21 9.99 -8.55 -7.65
N MET A 22 9.59 -9.18 -8.76
CA MET A 22 8.45 -10.11 -8.78
C MET A 22 8.67 -11.30 -7.85
N PHE A 23 9.84 -11.94 -7.93
CA PHE A 23 10.16 -13.09 -7.07
C PHE A 23 10.30 -12.71 -5.60
N GLU A 24 10.91 -11.56 -5.29
CA GLU A 24 10.98 -11.02 -3.92
C GLU A 24 9.58 -10.80 -3.31
N SER A 25 8.65 -10.31 -4.12
CA SER A 25 7.26 -10.10 -3.70
C SER A 25 6.51 -11.41 -3.47
N LEU A 26 6.70 -12.41 -4.35
CA LEU A 26 6.11 -13.74 -4.19
C LEU A 26 6.65 -14.48 -2.97
N LEU A 27 7.97 -14.43 -2.77
CA LEU A 27 8.63 -14.92 -1.56
C LEU A 27 8.05 -14.24 -0.33
N SER A 28 7.77 -12.94 -0.43
CA SER A 28 7.19 -12.19 0.67
C SER A 28 5.78 -12.68 1.03
N CYS A 29 4.92 -12.88 0.04
CA CYS A 29 3.60 -13.47 0.25
C CYS A 29 3.67 -14.88 0.87
N LEU A 30 4.58 -15.72 0.39
CA LEU A 30 4.79 -17.07 0.93
C LEU A 30 5.21 -17.04 2.40
N MET A 31 6.12 -16.15 2.78
CA MET A 31 6.59 -16.02 4.16
C MET A 31 5.50 -15.56 5.12
N MET A 32 4.59 -14.70 4.65
CA MET A 32 3.48 -14.19 5.45
C MET A 32 2.34 -15.19 5.58
N GLU A 33 1.82 -15.71 4.47
CA GLU A 33 0.64 -16.58 4.49
C GLU A 33 1.00 -18.02 4.91
N ARG A 34 2.25 -18.46 4.72
CA ARG A 34 2.74 -19.82 5.01
C ARG A 34 1.74 -20.90 4.60
N PRO A 35 1.36 -20.93 3.31
CA PRO A 35 0.39 -21.89 2.82
C PRO A 35 0.90 -23.31 3.00
N GLU A 36 -0.02 -24.25 3.23
CA GLU A 36 0.30 -25.68 3.36
C GLU A 36 0.90 -26.25 2.06
N ASP A 37 0.44 -25.75 0.91
CA ASP A 37 1.04 -26.00 -0.40
C ASP A 37 1.56 -24.68 -1.04
N PRO A 38 2.88 -24.43 -0.97
CA PRO A 38 3.48 -23.23 -1.53
C PRO A 38 3.48 -23.21 -3.06
N VAL A 39 3.44 -24.37 -3.73
CA VAL A 39 3.51 -24.44 -5.20
C VAL A 39 2.19 -23.99 -5.80
N SER A 40 1.08 -24.56 -5.33
CA SER A 40 -0.27 -24.15 -5.78
C SER A 40 -0.56 -22.68 -5.48
N PHE A 41 -0.10 -22.18 -4.33
CA PHE A 41 -0.24 -20.76 -3.98
C PHE A 41 0.48 -19.83 -4.97
N ILE A 42 1.72 -20.16 -5.36
CA ILE A 42 2.44 -19.36 -6.37
C ILE A 42 1.70 -19.40 -7.70
N GLU A 43 1.20 -20.57 -8.12
CA GLU A 43 0.45 -20.71 -9.38
C GLU A 43 -0.78 -19.79 -9.40
N ASP A 44 -1.56 -19.78 -8.32
CA ASP A 44 -2.72 -18.90 -8.19
C ASP A 44 -2.35 -17.41 -8.24
N LYS A 45 -1.30 -17.00 -7.52
CA LYS A 45 -0.84 -15.60 -7.56
C LYS A 45 -0.38 -15.24 -8.97
N MET A 46 0.39 -16.09 -9.63
CA MET A 46 0.85 -15.87 -11.01
C MET A 46 -0.32 -15.80 -12.01
N SER A 47 -1.37 -16.58 -11.78
CA SER A 47 -2.61 -16.51 -12.57
C SER A 47 -3.32 -15.17 -12.40
N GLN A 48 -3.41 -14.65 -11.17
CA GLN A 48 -3.95 -13.31 -10.88
C GLN A 48 -3.11 -12.20 -11.54
N ILE A 49 -1.79 -12.29 -11.45
CA ILE A 49 -0.84 -11.37 -12.10
C ILE A 49 -1.05 -11.36 -13.62
N LYS A 50 -1.26 -12.53 -14.23
CA LYS A 50 -1.50 -12.67 -15.67
C LYS A 50 -2.80 -11.97 -16.09
N GLN A 51 -3.84 -12.00 -15.26
CA GLN A 51 -5.12 -11.33 -15.53
C GLN A 51 -5.00 -9.80 -15.42
N ILE A 52 -4.28 -9.30 -14.42
CA ILE A 52 -4.09 -7.85 -14.20
C ILE A 52 -3.08 -7.25 -15.21
N GLY A 53 -2.12 -8.08 -15.64
CA GLY A 53 -1.00 -7.71 -16.50
C GLY A 53 0.20 -7.22 -15.68
N VAL A 54 1.37 -7.80 -15.95
CA VAL A 54 2.65 -7.59 -15.21
C VAL A 54 3.03 -6.11 -15.05
N LYS A 55 2.63 -5.24 -15.99
CA LYS A 55 2.90 -3.79 -15.97
C LYS A 55 2.02 -3.00 -15.00
N ASN A 56 0.84 -3.54 -14.66
CA ASN A 56 -0.13 -2.90 -13.77
C ASN A 56 -0.06 -3.44 -12.34
N VAL A 57 0.77 -4.46 -12.09
CA VAL A 57 0.96 -5.01 -10.76
C VAL A 57 1.93 -4.14 -9.99
N ASN A 58 1.45 -3.56 -8.88
CA ASN A 58 2.33 -2.92 -7.90
C ASN A 58 2.96 -3.99 -7.00
N TRP A 59 4.15 -4.43 -7.39
CA TRP A 59 4.91 -5.46 -6.67
C TRP A 59 5.33 -5.01 -5.27
N GLU A 60 5.49 -3.70 -5.05
CA GLU A 60 5.90 -3.17 -3.73
C GLU A 60 4.81 -3.32 -2.68
N THR A 61 3.53 -3.37 -3.07
CA THR A 61 2.40 -3.53 -2.14
C THR A 61 2.50 -4.84 -1.33
N PHE A 62 3.08 -5.89 -1.90
CA PHE A 62 3.23 -7.19 -1.24
C PHE A 62 4.39 -7.25 -0.24
N VAL A 63 5.29 -6.26 -0.26
CA VAL A 63 6.50 -6.21 0.57
C VAL A 63 6.38 -5.15 1.68
N ILE A 64 5.44 -4.19 1.55
CA ILE A 64 5.22 -3.11 2.53
C ILE A 64 5.02 -3.65 3.95
N SER A 65 4.20 -4.69 4.11
CA SER A 65 3.88 -5.27 5.43
C SER A 65 5.05 -6.01 6.08
N MET A 66 6.09 -6.38 5.32
CA MET A 66 7.27 -7.06 5.86
C MET A 66 8.51 -6.17 5.92
N HIS A 67 8.48 -5.03 5.23
CA HIS A 67 9.56 -4.07 5.34
C HIS A 67 9.58 -3.55 6.79
N PRO A 68 10.70 -3.70 7.52
CA PRO A 68 10.77 -3.43 8.96
C PRO A 68 10.32 -2.01 9.36
N TYR A 69 10.35 -1.08 8.40
CA TYR A 69 9.92 0.32 8.57
C TYR A 69 8.64 0.70 7.81
N ARG A 70 8.06 -0.21 7.00
CA ARG A 70 6.76 0.02 6.35
C ARG A 70 5.61 -0.83 6.88
N ASP A 71 5.89 -1.80 7.76
CA ASP A 71 4.87 -2.47 8.56
C ASP A 71 4.14 -1.43 9.45
N PRO A 72 2.83 -1.21 9.28
CA PRO A 72 2.09 -0.18 10.01
C PRO A 72 2.01 -0.45 11.53
N VAL A 73 2.07 -1.71 11.95
CA VAL A 73 2.09 -2.09 13.37
C VAL A 73 3.46 -1.75 13.96
N ARG A 74 4.56 -2.15 13.30
CA ARG A 74 5.91 -1.80 13.78
C ARG A 74 6.15 -0.29 13.73
N ARG A 75 5.60 0.40 12.73
CA ARG A 75 5.71 1.85 12.54
C ARG A 75 5.07 2.66 13.68
N GLN A 76 4.15 2.07 14.44
CA GLN A 76 3.60 2.69 15.66
C GLN A 76 4.58 2.65 16.85
N TYR A 77 5.48 1.66 16.89
CA TYR A 77 6.34 1.40 18.06
C TYR A 77 7.82 1.73 17.84
N VAL A 78 8.24 1.98 16.61
CA VAL A 78 9.63 2.34 16.27
C VAL A 78 9.67 3.80 15.83
N ARG A 79 10.35 4.63 16.62
CA ARG A 79 10.69 6.03 16.34
C ARG A 79 12.22 6.15 16.44
N ASP A 80 12.92 5.77 15.38
CA ASP A 80 14.37 5.72 15.31
C ASP A 80 15.01 6.90 14.55
N GLY A 81 14.19 7.79 13.98
CA GLY A 81 14.63 8.93 13.20
C GLY A 81 15.15 8.55 11.81
N SER A 82 14.88 7.32 11.35
CA SER A 82 15.20 6.88 10.00
C SER A 82 14.47 7.72 8.95
N LYS A 83 14.87 7.56 7.68
CA LYS A 83 14.18 8.21 6.55
C LYS A 83 12.69 7.88 6.50
N TYR A 84 12.29 6.71 6.99
CA TYR A 84 10.91 6.23 6.96
C TYR A 84 10.04 6.88 8.04
N ASP A 85 10.62 7.23 9.19
CA ASP A 85 9.92 8.02 10.22
C ASP A 85 9.59 9.42 9.71
N LYS A 86 10.54 10.06 9.03
CA LYS A 86 10.34 11.40 8.44
C LYS A 86 9.27 11.39 7.36
N GLU A 87 9.26 10.36 6.51
CA GLU A 87 8.19 10.16 5.50
C GLU A 87 6.82 10.02 6.17
N TYR A 88 6.72 9.25 7.27
CA TYR A 88 5.46 9.07 8.00
C TYR A 88 4.97 10.34 8.69
N GLU A 89 5.85 11.09 9.34
CA GLU A 89 5.51 12.37 9.97
C GLU A 89 4.99 13.37 8.93
N ALA A 90 5.59 13.39 7.74
CA ALA A 90 5.11 14.21 6.62
C ALA A 90 3.72 13.75 6.13
N GLU A 91 3.49 12.45 5.99
CA GLU A 91 2.17 11.89 5.63
C GLU A 91 1.10 12.24 6.69
N GLU A 92 1.42 12.14 7.98
CA GLU A 92 0.49 12.46 9.08
C GLU A 92 0.16 13.96 9.11
N GLN A 93 1.15 14.82 8.86
CA GLN A 93 0.94 16.26 8.77
C GLN A 93 0.02 16.60 7.59
N LEU A 94 0.24 15.99 6.43
CA LEU A 94 -0.64 16.20 5.25
C LEU A 94 -2.08 15.76 5.52
N VAL A 95 -2.29 14.67 6.25
CA VAL A 95 -3.64 14.21 6.64
C VAL A 95 -4.29 15.19 7.62
N LYS A 96 -3.54 15.71 8.60
CA LYS A 96 -4.04 16.73 9.54
C LYS A 96 -4.42 18.01 8.81
N ASP A 97 -3.55 18.53 7.95
CA ASP A 97 -3.80 19.74 7.16
C ASP A 97 -5.06 19.58 6.29
N ALA A 98 -5.24 18.41 5.66
CA ALA A 98 -6.43 18.11 4.87
C ALA A 98 -7.71 17.98 5.72
N GLN A 99 -7.62 17.49 6.95
CA GLN A 99 -8.74 17.42 7.89
C GLN A 99 -9.13 18.81 8.42
N GLU A 100 -8.14 19.65 8.73
CA GLU A 100 -8.35 21.03 9.16
C GLU A 100 -9.02 21.85 8.04
N GLN A 101 -8.54 21.73 6.80
CA GLN A 101 -9.17 22.38 5.64
C GLN A 101 -10.63 21.92 5.43
N LYS A 102 -10.91 20.61 5.63
CA LYS A 102 -12.29 20.09 5.58
C LYS A 102 -13.16 20.60 6.73
N ALA A 103 -12.60 20.70 7.93
CA ALA A 103 -13.31 21.21 9.10
C ALA A 103 -13.62 22.71 8.95
N GLU A 104 -12.69 23.48 8.41
CA GLU A 104 -12.86 24.91 8.08
C GLU A 104 -13.91 25.12 6.99
N GLN A 105 -13.96 24.26 5.96
CA GLN A 105 -15.05 24.26 4.98
C GLN A 105 -16.40 23.91 5.62
N SER A 106 -16.45 22.94 6.54
CA SER A 106 -17.70 22.54 7.21
C SER A 106 -18.23 23.55 8.22
N LYS A 107 -17.39 24.45 8.74
CA LYS A 107 -17.79 25.55 9.64
C LYS A 107 -18.50 26.70 8.91
N GLY A 108 -18.52 26.70 7.58
CA GLY A 108 -19.24 27.70 6.75
C GLY A 108 -20.73 27.43 6.58
N ASP A 109 -21.21 26.22 6.85
CA ASP A 109 -22.62 25.86 6.75
C ASP A 109 -23.27 25.88 8.15
N ASP A 110 -23.79 27.06 8.55
CA ASP A 110 -24.69 27.23 9.71
C ASP A 110 -26.04 26.56 9.40
N TYR A 111 -26.09 25.23 9.42
CA TYR A 111 -27.34 24.50 9.34
C TYR A 111 -28.04 24.55 10.70
N LYS A 112 -29.09 25.37 10.80
CA LYS A 112 -30.08 25.28 11.88
C LYS A 112 -31.09 24.18 11.53
N PRO A 113 -31.10 23.03 12.23
CA PRO A 113 -32.20 22.09 12.09
C PRO A 113 -33.46 22.76 12.64
N ASP A 114 -34.50 22.91 11.79
CA ASP A 114 -35.83 23.27 12.25
C ASP A 114 -36.28 22.20 13.27
N VAL A 115 -36.41 22.61 14.53
CA VAL A 115 -36.97 21.78 15.58
C VAL A 115 -38.46 21.67 15.25
N PHE A 116 -38.87 20.50 14.77
CA PHE A 116 -40.28 20.19 14.61
C PHE A 116 -40.96 20.24 15.98
N GLU A 117 -41.72 21.30 16.24
CA GLU A 117 -42.64 21.34 17.36
C GLU A 117 -43.73 20.28 17.10
N LEU A 118 -43.71 19.19 17.87
CA LEU A 118 -44.81 18.23 17.88
C LEU A 118 -46.06 19.00 18.30
N THR A 119 -46.96 19.24 17.35
CA THR A 119 -48.29 19.76 17.64
C THR A 119 -49.04 18.69 18.42
N GLU A 120 -49.24 18.94 19.71
CA GLU A 120 -50.07 18.08 20.54
C GLU A 120 -51.51 18.09 19.98
N PRO A 121 -52.15 16.91 19.81
CA PRO A 121 -53.50 16.87 19.32
C PRO A 121 -54.44 17.52 20.33
N SER A 122 -55.12 18.58 19.91
CA SER A 122 -56.18 19.21 20.70
C SER A 122 -57.30 18.19 20.94
N SER A 123 -57.63 17.96 22.20
CA SER A 123 -58.69 17.04 22.65
C SER A 123 -60.09 17.46 22.21
#